data_AF-A0A1S8MT03-F1
#
_entry.id   AF-A0A1S8MT03-F1
#
_cell.length_a   1.000
_cell.length_b   1.000
_cell.length_c   1.000
_cell.angle_alpha   90.00
_cell.angle_beta   90.00
_cell.angle_gamma   90.00
#
_symmetry.space_group_name_H-M   'P 1'
#
loop_
_entity.id
_entity.type
_entity.pdbx_description
1 polymer ?
#
loop_
_entity_poly.entity_id
_entity_poly.type
_entity_poly.pdbx_seq_one_letter_code
_entity_poly.pdbx_strand_id
1 'polypeptide(L)' 'MIGVKKRILVFTVGNLIVPMINPVILKKEKLYETEESCLSLIGFRKTKRYEMIEVEYLDRNFKKQK' A
#
# COMPACT_ATOMS: atom_id res chain seq x y z
N MET A 1 -6.43 -8.77 -2.80
CA MET A 1 -7.33 -8.95 -3.97
C MET A 1 -8.48 -9.84 -3.57
N ILE A 2 -9.71 -9.53 -3.98
CA ILE A 2 -10.93 -10.30 -3.65
C ILE A 2 -12.01 -10.21 -4.75
N GLY A 3 -11.61 -9.96 -6.00
CA GLY A 3 -12.56 -9.84 -7.12
C GLY A 3 -13.35 -8.52 -7.20
N VAL A 4 -13.05 -7.53 -6.35
CA VAL A 4 -13.76 -6.24 -6.32
C VAL A 4 -12.92 -5.13 -6.97
N LYS A 5 -13.45 -4.50 -8.03
CA LYS A 5 -12.80 -3.39 -8.75
C LYS A 5 -13.02 -2.04 -8.05
N LYS A 6 -12.51 -1.90 -6.83
CA LYS A 6 -12.47 -0.64 -6.07
C LYS A 6 -11.03 -0.33 -5.65
N ARG A 7 -10.64 0.95 -5.60
CA ARG A 7 -9.29 1.39 -5.19
C ARG A 7 -9.19 1.40 -3.67
N ILE A 8 -9.05 0.21 -3.07
CA ILE A 8 -8.98 0.03 -1.62
C ILE A 8 -7.90 -1.02 -1.33
N LEU A 9 -7.09 -0.77 -0.30
CA LEU A 9 -6.16 -1.74 0.25
C LEU A 9 -6.27 -1.77 1.78
N VAL A 10 -5.79 -2.86 2.37
CA VAL A 10 -5.67 -3.03 3.82
C VAL A 10 -4.31 -3.64 4.09
N PHE A 11 -3.61 -3.13 5.10
CA PHE A 11 -2.35 -3.68 5.57
C PHE A 11 -2.29 -3.69 7.10
N THR A 12 -1.33 -4.42 7.66
CA THR A 12 -1.11 -4.50 9.10
C THR A 12 0.18 -3.79 9.50
N VAL A 13 0.14 -3.05 10.61
CA VAL A 13 1.32 -2.51 11.29
C VAL A 13 1.31 -3.08 12.71
N GLY A 14 2.08 -4.13 12.93
CA GLY A 14 1.92 -4.96 14.12
C GLY A 14 0.48 -5.51 14.21
N ASN A 15 -0.21 -5.21 15.32
CA ASN A 15 -1.60 -5.61 15.55
C ASN A 15 -2.65 -4.64 14.97
N LEU A 16 -2.23 -3.51 14.40
CA LEU A 16 -3.15 -2.52 13.84
C LEU A 16 -3.49 -2.87 12.39
N ILE A 17 -4.79 -2.90 12.07
CA ILE A 17 -5.29 -3.09 10.71
C ILE A 17 -5.65 -1.72 10.13
N VAL A 18 -4.99 -1.32 9.05
CA VAL A 18 -5.14 0.00 8.44
C VAL A 18 -5.78 -0.12 7.06
N PRO A 19 -7.06 0.27 6.90
CA PRO A 19 -7.67 0.40 5.59
C PRO A 19 -7.33 1.76 4.95
N MET A 20 -6.95 1.73 3.68
CA MET A 20 -6.79 2.93 2.86
C MET A 20 -7.79 2.92 1.71
N ILE A 21 -8.72 3.88 1.72
CA ILE A 21 -9.68 4.11 0.64
C ILE A 21 -9.13 5.20 -0.28
N ASN A 22 -9.12 4.92 -1.58
CA ASN A 22 -8.61 5.80 -2.63
C ASN A 22 -7.19 6.37 -2.38
N PRO A 23 -6.19 5.57 -1.95
CA PRO A 23 -4.84 6.07 -1.70
C PRO A 23 -4.19 6.67 -2.96
N VAL A 24 -3.42 7.75 -2.77
CA VAL A 24 -2.61 8.44 -3.78
C VAL A 24 -1.25 8.77 -3.19
N ILE A 25 -0.18 8.38 -3.88
CA ILE A 25 1.19 8.75 -3.50
C ILE A 25 1.44 10.19 -3.97
N LEU A 26 1.77 11.08 -3.03
CA LEU A 26 2.09 12.48 -3.30
C LEU A 26 3.59 12.70 -3.48
N LYS A 27 4.43 11.99 -2.72
CA LYS A 27 5.91 12.08 -2.79
C LYS A 27 6.56 10.73 -2.58
N LYS A 28 7.80 10.61 -3.03
CA LYS A 28 8.61 9.39 -3.01
C LYS A 28 10.09 9.75 -2.94
N GLU A 29 10.82 9.13 -2.02
CA GLU A 29 12.22 9.43 -1.73
C GLU A 29 13.03 8.15 -1.52
N LYS A 30 14.32 8.18 -1.88
CA LYS A 30 15.30 7.09 -1.71
C LYS A 30 14.87 5.76 -2.34
N LEU A 31 15.10 5.66 -3.65
CA LEU A 31 14.85 4.45 -4.42
C LEU A 31 15.81 3.32 -4.00
N TYR A 32 15.28 2.12 -3.78
CA TYR A 32 16.05 0.91 -3.55
C TYR A 32 15.43 -0.30 -4.25
N GLU A 33 16.22 -1.37 -4.40
CA GLU A 33 15.77 -2.64 -4.94
C GLU A 33 15.52 -3.65 -3.81
N THR A 34 14.49 -4.46 -3.96
CA THR A 34 14.13 -5.51 -3.01
C THR A 34 13.39 -6.64 -3.72
N GLU A 35 13.10 -7.72 -2.99
CA GLU A 35 12.31 -8.85 -3.47
C GLU A 35 11.01 -8.95 -2.68
N GLU A 36 9.90 -9.14 -3.39
CA GLU A 36 8.58 -9.25 -2.79
C GLU A 36 7.83 -10.47 -3.34
N SER A 37 7.01 -11.06 -2.47
CA SER A 37 5.99 -12.06 -2.84
C SER A 37 4.60 -11.42 -2.86
N CYS A 38 3.65 -12.05 -3.53
CA CYS A 38 2.25 -11.62 -3.54
C CYS A 38 1.33 -12.80 -3.24
N LEU A 39 0.27 -12.61 -2.43
CA LEU A 39 -0.73 -13.65 -2.14
C LEU A 39 -1.41 -14.24 -3.39
N SER A 40 -1.30 -13.56 -4.53
CA SER A 40 -1.92 -13.96 -5.80
C SER A 40 -0.93 -14.49 -6.83
N LEU A 41 0.36 -14.57 -6.50
CA LEU A 41 1.42 -15.03 -7.39
C LEU A 41 2.34 -16.01 -6.65
N ILE A 42 2.86 -17.01 -7.34
CA ILE A 42 3.81 -17.95 -6.77
C ILE A 42 5.22 -17.33 -6.81
N GLY A 43 5.96 -17.46 -5.71
CA GLY A 43 7.37 -17.09 -5.59
C GLY A 43 7.63 -15.62 -5.25
N PHE A 44 8.91 -15.23 -5.33
CA PHE A 44 9.41 -13.87 -5.09
C PHE A 44 9.88 -13.24 -6.40
N ARG A 45 9.79 -11.91 -6.50
CA ARG A 45 10.20 -11.14 -7.69
C ARG A 45 10.90 -9.85 -7.27
N LYS A 46 11.95 -9.49 -8.00
CA LYS A 46 12.64 -8.20 -7.82
C LYS A 46 11.71 -7.04 -8.17
N THR A 47 11.76 -5.99 -7.36
CA THR A 47 11.00 -4.76 -7.55
C THR A 47 11.74 -3.56 -6.99
N LYS A 48 11.32 -2.37 -7.40
CA LYS A 48 11.84 -1.09 -6.92
C LYS A 48 10.87 -0.47 -5.92
N ARG A 49 11.39 -0.03 -4.79
CA ARG A 49 10.63 0.65 -3.72
C ARG A 49 11.32 1.94 -3.31
N TYR A 50 10.60 2.74 -2.53
CA TYR A 50 11.08 4.00 -1.98
C TYR A 50 11.06 3.88 -0.47
N GLU A 51 12.14 4.23 0.22
CA GLU A 51 12.20 4.12 1.69
C GLU A 51 11.15 5.01 2.36
N MET A 52 10.81 6.14 1.73
CA MET A 52 9.80 7.06 2.22
C MET A 52 8.84 7.46 1.11
N ILE A 53 7.55 7.49 1.44
CA ILE A 53 6.47 8.00 0.59
C ILE A 53 5.50 8.83 1.44
N GLU A 54 4.93 9.88 0.83
CA GLU A 54 3.81 10.65 1.39
C GLU A 54 2.54 10.17 0.71
N VAL A 55 1.51 9.77 1.46
CA VAL A 55 0.29 9.15 0.91
C VAL A 55 -0.95 9.84 1.45
N GLU A 56 -1.78 10.34 0.54
CA GLU A 56 -3.11 10.84 0.86
C GLU A 56 -4.15 9.73 0.65
N TYR A 57 -5.06 9.54 1.62
CA TYR A 57 -6.13 8.55 1.53
C TYR A 57 -7.32 8.91 2.43
N LEU A 58 -8.42 8.15 2.30
CA LEU A 58 -9.57 8.20 3.20
C LEU A 58 -9.52 7.00 4.14
N ASP A 59 -9.72 7.23 5.44
CA ASP A 59 -9.86 6.15 6.42
C ASP A 59 -11.23 5.47 6.34
N ARG A 60 -11.48 4.48 7.22
CA ARG A 60 -12.75 3.73 7.27
C ARG A 60 -14.00 4.61 7.49
N ASN A 61 -13.82 5.80 8.06
CA ASN A 61 -14.88 6.77 8.32
C ASN A 61 -14.97 7.83 7.22
N PHE A 62 -14.27 7.62 6.09
CA PHE A 62 -14.15 8.57 4.99
C PHE A 62 -13.54 9.92 5.41
N LYS A 63 -12.74 9.94 6.47
CA LYS A 63 -11.97 11.12 6.84
C LYS A 63 -10.64 11.12 6.11
N LYS A 64 -10.26 12.29 5.59
CA LYS A 64 -9.01 12.49 4.87
C LYS A 64 -7.81 12.37 5.81
N GLN A 65 -6.82 11.58 5.40
CA GLN A 65 -5.55 11.36 6.07
C GLN A 65 -4.41 11.68 5.10
N LYS A 66 -3.26 12.11 5.63
CA LYS A 66 -2.07 12.52 4.89
C LYS A 66 -0.82 12.07 5.61
#